data_AF-A0A7S0F3Z3-F1
#
_entry.id   AF-A0A7S0F3Z3-F1
#
_cell.length_a   1.000
_cell.length_b   1.000
_cell.length_c   1.000
_cell.angle_alpha   90.00
_cell.angle_beta   90.00
_cell.angle_gamma   90.00
#
_symmetry.space_group_name_H-M   'P 1'
#
loop_
_entity.id
_entity.type
_entity.pdbx_description
1 polymer ?
#
loop_
_entity_poly.entity_id
_entity_poly.type
_entity_poly.pdbx_seq_one_letter_code
_entity_poly.pdbx_strand_id
1 'polypeptide(L)'
;GGMSGFDEGRVTWSDQGLADDTRSFGVSEFQDFIRQFQVGDEFPYRDQLKKNTNMHEYRLEVNLDDLMTFNPKLNDALREKPAELMPIFERAARDVYASMLVGRREDGETPPDVQVILTSTCNPVGMRDLAAKDYSKLVHIQGIVISASKPRVKATMITLQCKSCKKLVSVLVKPGLHGCSFPRACEGTPGADLQQKCPLDPFQVLSDRSKYVDLQTLKIQELPEQVPTGEMPRHMTVTLDRHLVGRVVPGAVISAAGIFTILNQKPRQASASSVRLPYLRALGIMEVSG
;
A
#
# COMPACT_ATOMS: atom_id res chain seq x y z
N GLY A 1 10.42 57.12 33.31
CA GLY A 1 9.44 56.09 32.91
C GLY A 1 9.95 55.48 31.64
N GLY A 2 10.35 54.21 31.69
CA GLY A 2 10.79 53.45 30.52
C GLY A 2 9.70 52.51 30.02
N MET A 3 10.07 51.78 28.96
CA MET A 3 9.38 50.67 28.28
C MET A 3 8.40 51.08 27.17
N SER A 4 8.39 50.50 25.98
CA SER A 4 9.36 49.79 25.12
C SER A 4 8.51 49.33 23.94
N GLY A 5 8.84 49.76 22.72
CA GLY A 5 8.17 49.28 21.50
C GLY A 5 8.47 47.80 21.27
N PHE A 6 7.44 47.01 21.02
CA PHE A 6 7.57 45.63 20.58
C PHE A 6 7.82 45.61 19.07
N ASP A 7 9.02 45.15 18.73
CA ASP A 7 9.48 44.85 17.38
C ASP A 7 8.98 43.43 17.02
N GLU A 8 8.12 43.30 16.01
CA GLU A 8 7.69 42.00 15.49
C GLU A 8 8.84 41.39 14.68
N GLY A 9 9.67 40.60 15.37
CA GLY A 9 10.71 39.78 14.77
C GLY A 9 10.13 38.81 13.74
N ARG A 10 10.28 39.14 12.47
CA ARG A 10 10.06 38.25 11.32
C ARG A 10 11.04 37.08 11.42
N VAL A 11 10.57 35.94 11.91
CA VAL A 11 11.32 34.68 11.91
C VAL A 11 11.53 34.25 10.46
N THR A 12 12.71 34.52 9.92
CA THR A 12 13.17 33.96 8.65
C THR A 12 13.93 32.68 8.95
N TRP A 13 13.33 31.54 8.59
CA TRP A 13 14.03 30.27 8.59
C TRP A 13 15.08 30.33 7.49
N SER A 14 16.34 30.50 7.90
CA SER A 14 17.49 30.32 7.02
C SER A 14 17.74 28.81 6.96
N ASP A 15 17.28 28.18 5.88
CA ASP A 15 17.59 26.79 5.56
C ASP A 15 19.08 26.71 5.22
N GLN A 16 19.91 26.49 6.25
CA GLN A 16 21.32 26.14 6.05
C GLN A 16 21.35 24.70 5.54
N GLY A 17 21.66 24.59 4.25
CA GLY A 17 21.72 23.34 3.51
C GLY A 17 22.47 22.24 4.23
N LEU A 18 21.71 21.24 4.67
CA LEU A 18 22.10 19.86 4.51
C LEU A 18 21.57 19.46 3.13
N ALA A 19 22.49 19.29 2.17
CA ALA A 19 22.17 18.62 0.93
C ALA A 19 21.78 17.17 1.26
N ASP A 20 20.51 16.97 1.60
CA ASP A 20 19.91 15.65 1.64
C ASP A 20 19.75 15.23 0.18
N ASP A 21 20.69 14.40 -0.29
CA ASP A 21 20.70 13.80 -1.63
C ASP A 21 19.54 12.79 -1.81
N THR A 22 18.52 12.86 -0.96
CA THR A 22 17.25 12.16 -1.06
C THR A 22 16.40 12.82 -2.13
N ARG A 23 16.79 12.67 -3.40
CA ARG A 23 15.85 12.90 -4.51
C ARG A 23 14.57 12.14 -4.21
N SER A 24 13.48 12.86 -3.94
CA SER A 24 12.16 12.25 -3.86
C SER A 24 11.84 11.72 -5.25
N PHE A 25 11.81 10.39 -5.40
CA PHE A 25 11.47 9.77 -6.68
C PHE A 25 10.04 10.17 -7.04
N GLY A 26 9.92 10.82 -8.19
CA GLY A 26 8.65 11.32 -8.71
C GLY A 26 7.84 10.24 -9.40
N VAL A 27 6.66 10.66 -9.88
CA VAL A 27 5.81 9.85 -10.76
C VAL A 27 6.50 9.63 -12.11
N SER A 28 7.30 10.60 -12.57
CA SER A 28 8.00 10.60 -13.87
C SER A 28 8.91 9.40 -14.06
N GLU A 29 9.70 9.03 -13.05
CA GLU A 29 10.71 7.98 -13.14
C GLU A 29 10.06 6.60 -13.32
N PHE A 30 8.92 6.38 -12.65
CA PHE A 30 8.12 5.17 -12.85
C PHE A 30 7.38 5.20 -14.20
N GLN A 31 6.93 6.36 -14.68
CA GLN A 31 6.34 6.46 -16.02
C GLN A 31 7.38 6.16 -17.11
N ASP A 32 8.60 6.65 -16.96
CA ASP A 32 9.72 6.40 -17.87
C ASP A 32 10.08 4.92 -17.87
N PHE A 33 10.16 4.27 -16.71
CA PHE A 33 10.34 2.82 -16.63
C PHE A 33 9.28 2.05 -17.42
N ILE A 34 7.99 2.34 -17.20
CA ILE A 34 6.89 1.64 -17.89
C ILE A 34 6.93 1.87 -19.42
N ARG A 35 7.39 3.05 -19.87
CA ARG A 35 7.38 3.44 -21.28
C ARG A 35 8.63 3.01 -22.05
N GLN A 36 9.79 3.09 -21.41
CA GLN A 36 11.11 2.97 -22.06
C GLN A 36 11.76 1.62 -21.83
N PHE A 37 11.35 0.84 -20.82
CA PHE A 37 11.93 -0.46 -20.58
C PHE A 37 11.60 -1.42 -21.74
N GLN A 38 12.66 -1.96 -22.35
CA GLN A 38 12.58 -2.86 -23.49
C GLN A 38 13.46 -4.09 -23.25
N VAL A 39 12.97 -5.25 -23.71
CA VAL A 39 13.73 -6.50 -23.71
C VAL A 39 13.82 -6.95 -25.16
N GLY A 40 15.00 -6.78 -25.77
CA GLY A 40 15.14 -6.92 -27.22
C GLY A 40 14.40 -5.80 -27.95
N ASP A 41 13.41 -6.16 -28.76
CA ASP A 41 12.57 -5.23 -29.56
C ASP A 41 11.15 -5.07 -28.97
N GLU A 42 10.87 -5.70 -27.83
CA GLU A 42 9.55 -5.70 -27.19
C GLU A 42 9.50 -4.78 -25.97
N PHE A 43 8.35 -4.15 -25.75
CA PHE A 43 8.06 -3.31 -24.58
C PHE A 43 7.11 -4.05 -23.63
N PRO A 44 7.62 -4.96 -22.78
CA PRO A 44 6.80 -5.94 -22.07
C PRO A 44 5.72 -5.29 -21.21
N TYR A 45 6.05 -4.24 -20.45
CA TYR A 45 5.10 -3.55 -19.57
C TYR A 45 4.05 -2.75 -20.34
N ARG A 46 4.43 -2.16 -21.48
CA ARG A 46 3.51 -1.42 -22.34
C ARG A 46 2.50 -2.37 -22.97
N ASP A 47 2.97 -3.49 -23.47
CA ASP A 47 2.12 -4.48 -24.16
C ASP A 47 1.27 -5.27 -23.17
N GLN A 48 1.80 -5.54 -21.96
CA GLN A 48 1.01 -6.07 -20.85
C GLN A 48 -0.13 -5.11 -20.46
N LEU A 49 0.14 -3.81 -20.30
CA LEU A 49 -0.91 -2.83 -20.01
C LEU A 49 -1.98 -2.80 -21.10
N LYS A 50 -1.60 -2.78 -22.39
CA LYS A 50 -2.56 -2.83 -23.51
C LYS A 50 -3.42 -4.09 -23.49
N LYS A 51 -2.79 -5.26 -23.29
CA LYS A 51 -3.50 -6.55 -23.22
C LYS A 51 -4.49 -6.57 -22.07
N ASN A 52 -4.05 -6.14 -20.90
CA ASN A 52 -4.85 -6.10 -19.67
C ASN A 52 -6.01 -5.10 -19.81
N THR A 53 -5.81 -4.00 -20.54
CA THR A 53 -6.87 -3.03 -20.89
C THR A 53 -8.01 -3.69 -21.66
N ASN A 54 -7.69 -4.48 -22.71
CA ASN A 54 -8.70 -5.15 -23.53
C ASN A 54 -9.47 -6.23 -22.75
N MET A 55 -8.87 -6.77 -21.69
CA MET A 55 -9.47 -7.81 -20.83
C MET A 55 -10.17 -7.23 -19.59
N HIS A 56 -10.20 -5.90 -19.42
CA HIS A 56 -10.68 -5.23 -18.20
C HIS A 56 -9.99 -5.70 -16.90
N GLU A 57 -8.74 -6.13 -17.00
CA GLU A 57 -7.93 -6.50 -15.84
C GLU A 57 -7.02 -5.32 -15.46
N TYR A 58 -7.30 -4.62 -14.36
CA TYR A 58 -6.52 -3.44 -13.97
C TYR A 58 -5.29 -3.79 -13.14
N ARG A 59 -4.40 -4.65 -13.69
CA ARG A 59 -3.14 -5.06 -13.06
C ARG A 59 -1.93 -4.82 -13.96
N LEU A 60 -0.76 -4.63 -13.36
CA LEU A 60 0.55 -4.57 -14.02
C LEU A 60 1.51 -5.45 -13.22
N GLU A 61 2.07 -6.50 -13.82
CA GLU A 61 3.02 -7.38 -13.13
C GLU A 61 4.43 -6.94 -13.49
N VAL A 62 5.20 -6.51 -12.49
CA VAL A 62 6.53 -5.91 -12.65
C VAL A 62 7.57 -6.81 -12.05
N ASN A 63 8.62 -7.12 -12.80
CA ASN A 63 9.78 -7.82 -12.25
C ASN A 63 10.73 -6.81 -11.60
N LEU A 64 11.13 -7.08 -10.35
CA LEU A 64 12.10 -6.25 -9.63
C LEU A 64 13.50 -6.30 -10.26
N ASP A 65 13.85 -7.38 -10.95
CA ASP A 65 15.15 -7.52 -11.61
C ASP A 65 15.26 -6.59 -12.83
N ASP A 66 14.15 -6.40 -13.54
CA ASP A 66 14.02 -5.44 -14.65
C ASP A 66 14.16 -4.00 -14.15
N LEU A 67 13.52 -3.68 -13.03
CA LEU A 67 13.62 -2.37 -12.39
C LEU A 67 15.05 -2.11 -11.92
N MET A 68 15.74 -3.13 -11.40
CA MET A 68 17.15 -3.04 -11.00
C MET A 68 18.06 -2.77 -12.19
N THR A 69 17.79 -3.41 -13.34
CA THR A 69 18.56 -3.21 -14.59
C THR A 69 18.35 -1.81 -15.17
N PHE A 70 17.13 -1.28 -15.12
CA PHE A 70 16.82 0.06 -15.62
C PHE A 70 17.37 1.17 -14.71
N ASN A 71 17.06 1.09 -13.41
CA ASN A 71 17.49 2.10 -12.44
C ASN A 71 17.73 1.46 -11.06
N PRO A 72 19.00 1.18 -10.69
CA PRO A 72 19.31 0.53 -9.42
C PRO A 72 18.93 1.41 -8.22
N LYS A 73 19.08 2.74 -8.32
CA LYS A 73 18.73 3.66 -7.23
C LYS A 73 17.24 3.62 -6.92
N LEU A 74 16.40 3.53 -7.96
CA LEU A 74 14.95 3.41 -7.81
C LEU A 74 14.56 2.06 -7.18
N ASN A 75 15.25 0.99 -7.56
CA ASN A 75 15.05 -0.34 -6.98
C ASN A 75 15.39 -0.37 -5.49
N ASP A 76 16.55 0.17 -5.11
CA ASP A 76 16.99 0.24 -3.71
C ASP A 76 16.02 1.07 -2.86
N ALA A 77 15.58 2.21 -3.39
CA ALA A 77 14.59 3.04 -2.73
C ALA A 77 13.25 2.31 -2.54
N LEU A 78 12.79 1.56 -3.55
CA LEU A 78 11.58 0.74 -3.48
C LEU A 78 11.71 -0.38 -2.44
N ARG A 79 12.90 -0.98 -2.29
CA ARG A 79 13.16 -2.00 -1.26
C ARG A 79 13.15 -1.42 0.15
N GLU A 80 13.70 -0.22 0.34
CA GLU A 80 13.78 0.45 1.64
C GLU A 80 12.44 1.08 2.07
N LYS A 81 11.72 1.73 1.15
CA LYS A 81 10.45 2.45 1.45
C LYS A 81 9.30 2.05 0.51
N PRO A 82 8.89 0.78 0.47
CA PRO A 82 7.83 0.31 -0.42
C PRO A 82 6.46 0.92 -0.09
N ALA A 83 6.17 1.25 1.17
CA ALA A 83 4.87 1.78 1.57
C ALA A 83 4.58 3.17 0.97
N GLU A 84 5.61 3.99 0.74
CA GLU A 84 5.51 5.34 0.17
C GLU A 84 5.59 5.32 -1.35
N LEU A 85 6.45 4.46 -1.92
CA LEU A 85 6.70 4.41 -3.36
C LEU A 85 5.66 3.60 -4.13
N MET A 86 5.05 2.55 -3.54
CA MET A 86 4.03 1.75 -4.24
C MET A 86 2.80 2.58 -4.68
N PRO A 87 2.22 3.47 -3.85
CA PRO A 87 1.15 4.36 -4.31
C PRO A 87 1.57 5.29 -5.45
N ILE A 88 2.82 5.76 -5.46
CA ILE A 88 3.37 6.61 -6.53
C ILE A 88 3.49 5.79 -7.82
N PHE A 89 3.94 4.54 -7.71
CA PHE A 89 4.05 3.62 -8.84
C PHE A 89 2.66 3.26 -9.42
N GLU A 90 1.66 2.97 -8.59
CA GLU A 90 0.28 2.74 -9.04
C GLU A 90 -0.33 3.97 -9.72
N ARG A 91 0.02 5.19 -9.25
CA ARG A 91 -0.37 6.43 -9.92
C ARG A 91 0.31 6.58 -11.29
N ALA A 92 1.61 6.31 -11.37
CA ALA A 92 2.34 6.33 -12.63
C ALA A 92 1.74 5.36 -13.65
N ALA A 93 1.44 4.12 -13.23
CA ALA A 93 0.80 3.12 -14.08
C ALA A 93 -0.59 3.58 -14.56
N ARG A 94 -1.38 4.21 -13.70
CA ARG A 94 -2.68 4.79 -14.07
C ARG A 94 -2.56 5.93 -15.07
N ASP A 95 -1.58 6.80 -14.92
CA ASP A 95 -1.38 7.94 -15.84
C ASP A 95 -0.93 7.44 -17.22
N VAL A 96 -0.04 6.44 -17.26
CA VAL A 96 0.36 5.77 -18.51
C VAL A 96 -0.85 5.09 -19.16
N TYR A 97 -1.66 4.37 -18.37
CA TYR A 97 -2.89 3.76 -18.82
C TYR A 97 -3.89 4.78 -19.39
N ALA A 98 -4.08 5.91 -18.69
CA ALA A 98 -4.95 7.00 -19.14
C ALA A 98 -4.47 7.57 -20.49
N SER A 99 -3.16 7.72 -20.68
CA SER A 99 -2.59 8.21 -21.95
C SER A 99 -2.79 7.24 -23.12
N MET A 100 -2.93 5.93 -22.87
CA MET A 100 -3.21 4.94 -23.92
C MET A 100 -4.68 4.88 -24.33
N LEU A 101 -5.58 5.36 -23.47
CA LEU A 101 -7.03 5.36 -23.72
C LEU A 101 -7.55 6.65 -24.38
N VAL A 102 -6.69 7.63 -24.63
CA VAL A 102 -7.05 8.88 -25.30
C VAL A 102 -7.66 8.54 -26.68
N GLY A 103 -8.97 8.76 -26.84
CA GLY A 103 -9.75 8.43 -28.04
C GLY A 103 -10.76 7.28 -27.89
N ARG A 104 -10.76 6.51 -26.79
CA ARG A 104 -11.74 5.44 -26.49
C ARG A 104 -12.69 5.75 -25.33
N ARG A 105 -12.48 6.86 -24.62
CA ARG A 105 -13.28 7.23 -23.44
C ARG A 105 -14.26 8.33 -23.81
N GLU A 106 -15.44 8.26 -23.20
CA GLU A 106 -16.35 9.40 -23.15
C GLU A 106 -15.75 10.46 -22.21
N ASP A 107 -15.90 11.74 -22.59
CA ASP A 107 -15.38 12.87 -21.82
C ASP A 107 -15.95 12.86 -20.40
N GLY A 108 -15.09 12.66 -19.39
CA GLY A 108 -15.43 12.76 -17.96
C GLY A 108 -15.28 11.47 -17.14
N GLU A 109 -14.96 10.33 -17.74
CA GLU A 109 -14.72 9.10 -16.97
C GLU A 109 -13.37 9.09 -16.24
N THR A 110 -13.38 8.90 -14.93
CA THR A 110 -12.15 8.72 -14.16
C THR A 110 -11.47 7.39 -14.52
N PRO A 111 -10.14 7.37 -14.74
CA PRO A 111 -9.42 6.13 -14.99
C PRO A 111 -9.54 5.16 -13.81
N PRO A 112 -9.78 3.86 -14.08
CA PRO A 112 -9.74 2.82 -13.05
C PRO A 112 -8.37 2.79 -12.38
N ASP A 113 -8.36 2.42 -11.10
CA ASP A 113 -7.14 2.24 -10.33
C ASP A 113 -6.39 0.99 -10.82
N VAL A 114 -5.14 1.13 -11.24
CA VAL A 114 -4.28 -0.01 -11.65
C VAL A 114 -3.48 -0.50 -10.44
N GLN A 115 -3.53 -1.80 -10.17
CA GLN A 115 -2.69 -2.45 -9.16
C GLN A 115 -1.36 -2.90 -9.76
N VAL A 116 -0.25 -2.45 -9.19
CA VAL A 116 1.08 -2.97 -9.51
C VAL A 116 1.35 -4.20 -8.63
N ILE A 117 1.70 -5.31 -9.27
CA ILE A 117 2.05 -6.59 -8.63
C ILE A 117 3.54 -6.82 -8.82
N LEU A 118 4.28 -7.01 -7.73
CA LEU A 118 5.73 -7.21 -7.80
C LEU A 118 6.06 -8.70 -7.89
N THR A 119 6.89 -9.05 -8.86
CA THR A 119 7.52 -10.36 -9.01
C THR A 119 9.02 -10.20 -8.79
N SER A 120 9.66 -11.23 -8.25
CA SER A 120 11.09 -11.19 -7.97
C SER A 120 11.64 -12.60 -7.98
N THR A 121 12.82 -12.77 -8.56
CA THR A 121 13.59 -14.02 -8.50
C THR A 121 14.66 -13.99 -7.41
N CYS A 122 14.70 -12.92 -6.60
CA CYS A 122 15.65 -12.79 -5.50
C CYS A 122 15.51 -13.94 -4.50
N ASN A 123 16.64 -14.32 -3.88
CA ASN A 123 16.66 -15.37 -2.87
C ASN A 123 15.71 -15.06 -1.70
N PRO A 124 14.82 -16.00 -1.32
CA PRO A 124 13.92 -15.80 -0.21
C PRO A 124 14.67 -15.79 1.11
N VAL A 125 14.25 -14.91 2.02
CA VAL A 125 14.70 -14.87 3.41
C VAL A 125 13.91 -15.91 4.20
N GLY A 126 14.58 -16.65 5.08
CA GLY A 126 13.91 -17.58 5.98
C GLY A 126 12.98 -16.85 6.95
N MET A 127 11.80 -17.42 7.23
CA MET A 127 10.84 -16.76 8.14
C MET A 127 11.39 -16.54 9.55
N ARG A 128 12.42 -17.30 9.94
CA ARG A 128 13.12 -17.20 11.23
C ARG A 128 14.08 -16.02 11.31
N ASP A 129 14.62 -15.59 10.17
CA ASP A 129 15.64 -14.54 10.08
C ASP A 129 15.03 -13.14 10.03
N LEU A 130 13.71 -13.06 9.83
CA LEU A 130 12.97 -11.80 9.85
C LEU A 130 13.03 -11.16 11.23
N ALA A 131 13.61 -9.97 11.28
CA ALA A 131 13.82 -9.23 12.51
C ALA A 131 13.30 -7.79 12.41
N ALA A 132 13.44 -7.01 13.48
CA ALA A 132 13.01 -5.62 13.51
C ALA A 132 13.69 -4.73 12.45
N LYS A 133 14.88 -5.11 11.98
CA LYS A 133 15.62 -4.41 10.90
C LYS A 133 14.87 -4.45 9.55
N ASP A 134 14.05 -5.47 9.35
CA ASP A 134 13.28 -5.69 8.11
C ASP A 134 11.90 -5.01 8.18
N TYR A 135 11.61 -4.31 9.28
CA TYR A 135 10.35 -3.60 9.47
C TYR A 135 10.13 -2.53 8.41
N SER A 136 8.94 -2.56 7.81
CA SER A 136 8.50 -1.65 6.75
C SER A 136 9.32 -1.70 5.46
N LYS A 137 10.19 -2.71 5.31
CA LYS A 137 10.97 -2.96 4.09
C LYS A 137 10.31 -4.03 3.22
N LEU A 138 10.75 -4.09 1.96
CA LEU A 138 10.35 -5.14 1.03
C LEU A 138 11.14 -6.40 1.33
N VAL A 139 10.44 -7.48 1.67
CA VAL A 139 11.04 -8.80 1.91
C VAL A 139 10.45 -9.82 0.96
N HIS A 140 11.25 -10.84 0.66
CA HIS A 140 10.85 -11.99 -0.12
C HIS A 140 10.89 -13.21 0.79
N ILE A 141 9.78 -13.94 0.88
CA ILE A 141 9.69 -15.15 1.71
C ILE A 141 9.04 -16.28 0.92
N GLN A 142 9.47 -17.50 1.20
CA GLN A 142 8.90 -18.70 0.61
C GLN A 142 8.27 -19.56 1.71
N GLY A 143 7.18 -20.25 1.37
CA GLY A 143 6.50 -21.13 2.31
C GLY A 143 5.32 -21.88 1.71
N ILE A 144 4.76 -22.79 2.50
CA ILE A 144 3.59 -23.59 2.13
C ILE A 144 2.34 -22.92 2.67
N VAL A 145 1.31 -22.72 1.84
CA VAL A 145 0.04 -22.16 2.31
C VAL A 145 -0.71 -23.22 3.11
N ILE A 146 -0.90 -22.99 4.42
CA ILE A 146 -1.61 -23.94 5.29
C ILE A 146 -3.10 -23.63 5.40
N SER A 147 -3.50 -22.38 5.22
CA SER A 147 -4.90 -21.99 5.22
C SER A 147 -5.12 -20.67 4.51
N ALA A 148 -6.29 -20.53 3.90
CA ALA A 148 -6.77 -19.31 3.28
C ALA A 148 -8.10 -18.90 3.93
N SER A 149 -8.21 -17.65 4.37
CA SER A 149 -9.49 -17.12 4.83
C SER A 149 -10.45 -16.97 3.64
N LYS A 150 -11.75 -16.94 3.92
CA LYS A 150 -12.73 -16.43 2.93
C LYS A 150 -12.38 -14.97 2.57
N PRO A 151 -12.56 -14.56 1.31
CA PRO A 151 -12.46 -13.16 0.92
C PRO A 151 -13.38 -12.28 1.78
N ARG A 152 -12.86 -11.14 2.19
CA ARG A 152 -13.59 -10.12 2.96
C ARG A 152 -13.40 -8.78 2.28
N VAL A 153 -14.32 -7.86 2.56
CA VAL A 153 -14.29 -6.52 1.98
C VAL A 153 -13.64 -5.55 2.97
N LYS A 154 -12.66 -4.78 2.49
CA LYS A 154 -12.00 -3.71 3.25
C LYS A 154 -12.24 -2.37 2.58
N ALA A 155 -12.59 -1.35 3.36
CA ALA A 155 -12.69 0.02 2.84
C ALA A 155 -11.30 0.60 2.57
N THR A 156 -11.10 1.17 1.38
CA THR A 156 -9.94 2.01 1.02
C THR A 156 -10.22 3.48 1.27
N MET A 157 -11.44 3.95 1.00
CA MET A 157 -11.87 5.31 1.26
C MET A 157 -13.24 5.27 1.94
N ILE A 158 -13.35 5.87 3.11
CA ILE A 158 -14.60 5.95 3.86
C ILE A 158 -15.13 7.37 3.77
N THR A 159 -16.34 7.52 3.27
CA THR A 159 -17.04 8.81 3.24
C THR A 159 -17.90 8.94 4.49
N LEU A 160 -17.60 9.94 5.31
CA LEU A 160 -18.34 10.30 6.51
C LEU A 160 -19.28 11.47 6.20
N GLN A 161 -20.47 11.44 6.79
CA GLN A 161 -21.40 12.57 6.79
C GLN A 161 -21.67 13.02 8.21
N CYS A 162 -21.53 14.31 8.47
CA CYS A 162 -21.97 14.89 9.74
C CYS A 162 -23.50 14.87 9.83
N LYS A 163 -24.06 14.36 10.93
CA LYS A 163 -25.52 14.32 11.14
C LYS A 163 -26.14 15.72 11.23
N SER A 164 -25.42 16.67 11.83
CA SER A 164 -25.89 18.04 12.09
C SER A 164 -25.73 18.98 10.89
N CYS A 165 -24.51 19.15 10.38
CA CYS A 165 -24.26 20.10 9.28
C CYS A 165 -24.27 19.46 7.87
N LYS A 166 -24.50 18.14 7.77
CA LYS A 166 -24.49 17.36 6.51
C LYS A 166 -23.20 17.43 5.68
N LYS A 167 -22.14 18.07 6.18
CA LYS A 167 -20.80 18.11 5.56
C LYS A 167 -20.26 16.70 5.36
N LEU A 168 -19.69 16.46 4.18
CA LEU A 168 -19.04 15.22 3.82
C LEU A 168 -17.55 15.32 4.06
N VAL A 169 -16.96 14.28 4.63
CA VAL A 169 -15.53 14.16 4.90
C VAL A 169 -15.08 12.79 4.41
N SER A 170 -14.13 12.75 3.48
CA SER A 170 -13.57 11.49 2.98
C SER A 170 -12.28 11.19 3.73
N VAL A 171 -12.18 9.99 4.29
CA VAL A 171 -11.00 9.52 5.05
C VAL A 171 -10.37 8.36 4.28
N LEU A 172 -9.10 8.51 3.92
CA LEU A 172 -8.31 7.44 3.32
C LEU A 172 -7.87 6.45 4.39
N VAL A 173 -8.14 5.17 4.17
CA VAL A 173 -7.74 4.09 5.07
C VAL A 173 -6.38 3.57 4.66
N LYS A 174 -5.42 3.53 5.58
CA LYS A 174 -4.10 2.96 5.32
C LYS A 174 -4.21 1.50 4.88
N PRO A 175 -3.38 1.05 3.92
CA PRO A 175 -3.43 -0.33 3.45
C PRO A 175 -2.98 -1.35 4.52
N GLY A 176 -3.20 -2.65 4.32
CA GLY A 176 -2.91 -3.71 5.30
C GLY A 176 -4.02 -3.89 6.36
N LEU A 177 -3.69 -4.34 7.57
CA LEU A 177 -4.68 -4.63 8.64
C LEU A 177 -4.86 -3.47 9.62
N HIS A 178 -4.74 -2.24 9.12
CA HIS A 178 -4.90 -1.03 9.92
C HIS A 178 -6.38 -0.67 10.10
N GLY A 179 -6.75 -0.31 11.33
CA GLY A 179 -8.01 0.39 11.60
C GLY A 179 -7.95 1.84 11.14
N CYS A 180 -9.12 2.44 10.91
CA CYS A 180 -9.26 3.87 10.72
C CYS A 180 -9.79 4.51 12.02
N SER A 181 -9.30 5.71 12.34
CA SER A 181 -9.86 6.57 13.38
C SER A 181 -10.59 7.72 12.71
N PHE A 182 -11.83 7.97 13.14
CA PHE A 182 -12.60 9.09 12.61
C PHE A 182 -12.28 10.38 13.38
N PRO A 183 -12.32 11.54 12.72
CA PRO A 183 -12.20 12.82 13.40
C PRO A 183 -13.34 12.96 14.42
N ARG A 184 -13.02 13.46 15.61
CA ARG A 184 -14.00 13.61 16.70
C ARG A 184 -14.82 14.89 16.62
N ALA A 185 -14.27 15.91 15.97
CA ALA A 185 -14.90 17.21 15.78
C ALA A 185 -15.20 17.44 14.31
N CYS A 186 -16.34 18.06 14.03
CA CYS A 186 -16.67 18.51 12.69
C CYS A 186 -16.22 19.96 12.51
N GLU A 187 -15.43 20.22 11.47
CA GLU A 187 -15.01 21.56 11.03
C GLU A 187 -16.09 22.26 10.17
N GLY A 188 -17.30 21.70 10.11
CA GLY A 188 -18.42 22.34 9.42
C GLY A 188 -18.90 23.53 10.22
N THR A 189 -18.96 24.70 9.59
CA THR A 189 -19.81 25.79 10.07
C THR A 189 -21.25 25.29 10.02
N PRO A 190 -22.01 25.39 11.12
CA PRO A 190 -23.42 25.09 11.06
C PRO A 190 -24.09 26.04 10.05
N GLY A 191 -25.08 25.54 9.30
CA GLY A 191 -25.92 26.39 8.46
C GLY A 191 -26.64 27.45 9.29
N ALA A 192 -27.15 28.50 8.65
CA ALA A 192 -27.73 29.69 9.27
C ALA A 192 -28.79 29.45 10.39
N ASP A 193 -29.35 28.24 10.48
CA ASP A 193 -30.32 27.82 11.50
C ASP A 193 -29.73 27.20 12.79
N LEU A 194 -28.42 26.94 12.84
CA LEU A 194 -27.78 26.27 13.97
C LEU A 194 -26.70 27.17 14.59
N GLN A 195 -27.07 27.96 15.60
CA GLN A 195 -26.11 28.75 16.39
C GLN A 195 -25.14 27.88 17.24
N GLN A 196 -25.29 26.55 17.22
CA GLN A 196 -24.49 25.62 18.03
C GLN A 196 -23.51 24.81 17.18
N LYS A 197 -22.26 24.72 17.67
CA LYS A 197 -21.22 23.83 17.12
C LYS A 197 -21.73 22.39 17.06
N CYS A 198 -21.32 21.64 16.03
CA CYS A 198 -21.65 20.23 15.91
C CYS A 198 -21.21 19.45 17.17
N PRO A 199 -22.01 18.47 17.65
CA PRO A 199 -21.64 17.67 18.81
C PRO A 199 -20.39 16.83 18.53
N LEU A 200 -19.75 16.32 19.59
CA LEU A 200 -18.62 15.40 19.47
C LEU A 200 -19.06 14.07 18.82
N ASP A 201 -18.18 13.52 17.99
CA ASP A 201 -18.38 12.29 17.23
C ASP A 201 -19.69 12.29 16.39
N PRO A 202 -20.00 13.35 15.59
CA PRO A 202 -21.29 13.52 14.92
C PRO A 202 -21.38 12.75 13.58
N PHE A 203 -20.37 11.96 13.24
CA PHE A 203 -20.19 11.37 11.92
C PHE A 203 -20.91 10.04 11.77
N GLN A 204 -21.55 9.86 10.62
CA GLN A 204 -22.10 8.60 10.16
C GLN A 204 -21.36 8.16 8.90
N VAL A 205 -21.03 6.87 8.82
CA VAL A 205 -20.42 6.29 7.61
C VAL A 205 -21.48 6.16 6.53
N LEU A 206 -21.20 6.71 5.35
CA LEU A 206 -21.99 6.50 4.14
C LEU A 206 -21.36 5.36 3.34
N SER A 207 -21.92 4.15 3.47
CA SER A 207 -21.47 2.96 2.72
C SER A 207 -21.53 3.20 1.22
N ASP A 208 -22.59 3.85 0.74
CA ASP A 208 -22.88 3.99 -0.69
C ASP A 208 -21.89 4.88 -1.43
N ARG A 209 -21.18 5.75 -0.69
CA ARG A 209 -20.14 6.65 -1.23
C ARG A 209 -18.73 6.25 -0.81
N SER A 210 -18.58 5.09 -0.16
CA SER A 210 -17.29 4.57 0.27
C SER A 210 -16.73 3.62 -0.79
N LYS A 211 -15.41 3.57 -0.92
CA LYS A 211 -14.71 2.65 -1.82
C LYS A 211 -14.21 1.45 -1.03
N TYR A 212 -14.40 0.28 -1.61
CA TYR A 212 -14.05 -0.99 -1.01
C TYR A 212 -13.19 -1.83 -1.96
N VAL A 213 -12.36 -2.68 -1.37
CA VAL A 213 -11.50 -3.64 -2.08
C VAL A 213 -11.56 -4.99 -1.38
N ASP A 214 -11.34 -6.05 -2.15
CA ASP A 214 -11.22 -7.39 -1.58
C ASP A 214 -9.91 -7.55 -0.81
N LEU A 215 -10.01 -8.24 0.31
CA LEU A 215 -8.93 -8.58 1.22
C LEU A 215 -9.04 -10.05 1.59
N GLN A 216 -7.93 -10.77 1.48
CA GLN A 216 -7.83 -12.15 1.94
C GLN A 216 -6.62 -12.30 2.85
N THR A 217 -6.73 -13.18 3.83
CA THR A 217 -5.63 -13.49 4.75
C THR A 217 -5.24 -14.94 4.57
N LEU A 218 -3.97 -15.16 4.22
CA LEU A 218 -3.35 -16.48 4.17
C LEU A 218 -2.53 -16.72 5.44
N LYS A 219 -2.43 -17.98 5.84
CA LYS A 219 -1.36 -18.42 6.74
C LYS A 219 -0.41 -19.28 5.95
N ILE A 220 0.87 -18.94 6.04
CA ILE A 220 1.96 -19.68 5.41
C ILE A 220 2.83 -20.30 6.49
N GLN A 221 3.40 -21.45 6.19
CA GLN A 221 4.34 -22.16 7.04
C GLN A 221 5.71 -22.24 6.35
N GLU A 222 6.77 -22.27 7.14
CA GLU A 222 8.14 -22.52 6.68
C GLU A 222 8.22 -23.81 5.86
N LEU A 223 9.13 -23.84 4.89
CA LEU A 223 9.44 -25.06 4.15
C LEU A 223 10.06 -26.10 5.11
N PRO A 224 9.76 -27.41 4.94
CA PRO A 224 10.27 -28.45 5.83
C PRO A 224 11.80 -28.48 5.88
N GLU A 225 12.47 -28.12 4.78
CA GLU A 225 13.93 -28.06 4.67
C GLU A 225 14.57 -26.94 5.51
N GLN A 226 13.81 -25.89 5.83
CA GLN A 226 14.27 -24.75 6.63
C GLN A 226 14.01 -24.94 8.13
N VAL A 227 13.35 -26.03 8.53
CA VAL A 227 12.99 -26.28 9.94
C VAL A 227 14.15 -27.00 10.64
N PRO A 228 14.74 -26.42 11.69
CA PRO A 228 15.77 -27.09 12.47
C PRO A 228 15.25 -28.37 13.15
N THR A 229 16.09 -29.40 13.20
CA THR A 229 15.75 -30.67 13.85
C THR A 229 15.34 -30.46 15.30
N GLY A 230 14.16 -30.95 15.67
CA GLY A 230 13.64 -30.88 17.03
C GLY A 230 12.80 -29.63 17.35
N GLU A 231 12.63 -28.71 16.40
CA GLU A 231 11.74 -27.56 16.56
C GLU A 231 10.43 -27.71 15.76
N MET A 232 9.38 -27.04 16.22
CA MET A 232 8.13 -26.92 15.47
C MET A 232 8.29 -25.87 14.36
N PRO A 233 7.76 -26.11 13.14
CA PRO A 233 7.74 -25.11 12.07
C PRO A 233 6.99 -23.85 12.49
N ARG A 234 7.52 -22.67 12.15
CA ARG A 234 6.80 -21.42 12.39
C ARG A 234 5.84 -21.12 11.24
N HIS A 235 4.85 -20.30 11.53
CA HIS A 235 3.90 -19.81 10.54
C HIS A 235 3.79 -18.29 10.61
N MET A 236 3.48 -17.69 9.47
CA MET A 236 3.27 -16.25 9.33
C MET A 236 1.93 -15.97 8.68
N THR A 237 1.33 -14.84 9.04
CA THR A 237 0.12 -14.35 8.38
C THR A 237 0.51 -13.45 7.20
N VAL A 238 -0.10 -13.68 6.04
CA VAL A 238 0.08 -12.88 4.82
C VAL A 238 -1.26 -12.28 4.41
N THR A 239 -1.29 -11.01 4.05
CA THR A 239 -2.51 -10.37 3.52
C THR A 239 -2.41 -10.06 2.05
N LEU A 240 -3.49 -10.37 1.34
CA LEU A 240 -3.66 -10.17 -0.10
C LEU A 240 -4.71 -9.11 -0.35
N ASP A 241 -4.40 -8.16 -1.23
CA ASP A 241 -5.30 -7.07 -1.62
C ASP A 241 -5.70 -7.24 -3.11
N ARG A 242 -6.95 -6.90 -3.45
CA ARG A 242 -7.44 -6.74 -4.84
C ARG A 242 -7.19 -7.99 -5.71
N HIS A 243 -6.43 -7.88 -6.81
CA HIS A 243 -6.22 -8.96 -7.80
C HIS A 243 -5.38 -10.13 -7.29
N LEU A 244 -4.79 -10.04 -6.10
CA LEU A 244 -4.08 -11.16 -5.46
C LEU A 244 -5.03 -12.13 -4.75
N VAL A 245 -6.25 -11.70 -4.42
CA VAL A 245 -7.24 -12.53 -3.71
C VAL A 245 -7.66 -13.71 -4.58
N GLY A 246 -7.74 -14.89 -3.98
CA GLY A 246 -8.21 -16.11 -4.64
C GLY A 246 -7.22 -16.75 -5.62
N ARG A 247 -5.97 -16.23 -5.73
CA ARG A 247 -4.97 -16.79 -6.65
C ARG A 247 -4.31 -18.08 -6.17
N VAL A 248 -4.28 -18.31 -4.87
CA VAL A 248 -3.51 -19.40 -4.27
C VAL A 248 -4.41 -20.31 -3.46
N VAL A 249 -4.18 -21.62 -3.59
CA VAL A 249 -4.91 -22.67 -2.90
C VAL A 249 -4.06 -23.18 -1.71
N PRO A 250 -4.68 -23.54 -0.56
CA PRO A 250 -3.97 -24.23 0.51
C PRO A 250 -3.29 -25.51 0.01
N GLY A 251 -2.05 -25.72 0.44
CA GLY A 251 -1.17 -26.81 0.00
C GLY A 251 -0.11 -26.38 -1.01
N ALA A 252 -0.33 -25.27 -1.72
CA ALA A 252 0.64 -24.75 -2.68
C ALA A 252 1.90 -24.19 -2.00
N VAL A 253 3.05 -24.39 -2.65
CA VAL A 253 4.31 -23.72 -2.31
C VAL A 253 4.32 -22.37 -3.01
N ILE A 254 4.47 -21.30 -2.25
CA ILE A 254 4.49 -19.95 -2.81
C ILE A 254 5.76 -19.21 -2.44
N SER A 255 6.11 -18.26 -3.30
CA SER A 255 7.02 -17.18 -2.98
C SER A 255 6.28 -15.84 -2.98
N ALA A 256 6.37 -15.12 -1.87
CA ALA A 256 5.66 -13.87 -1.64
C ALA A 256 6.66 -12.72 -1.50
N ALA A 257 6.51 -11.69 -2.34
CA ALA A 257 7.16 -10.41 -2.18
C ALA A 257 6.20 -9.46 -1.45
N GLY A 258 6.61 -8.89 -0.33
CA GLY A 258 5.71 -8.07 0.48
C GLY A 258 6.41 -7.17 1.48
N ILE A 259 5.61 -6.31 2.11
CA ILE A 259 6.07 -5.39 3.15
C ILE A 259 5.91 -6.09 4.49
N PHE A 260 7.02 -6.25 5.23
CA PHE A 260 6.97 -6.79 6.59
C PHE A 260 6.48 -5.71 7.55
N THR A 261 5.37 -5.95 8.22
CA THR A 261 4.71 -4.92 9.05
C THR A 261 4.05 -5.54 10.28
N ILE A 262 3.46 -4.71 11.14
CA ILE A 262 2.90 -5.13 12.43
C ILE A 262 1.41 -4.84 12.51
N LEU A 263 0.68 -5.76 13.13
CA LEU A 263 -0.73 -5.63 13.42
C LEU A 263 -0.93 -4.65 14.58
N ASN A 264 -1.50 -3.48 14.29
CA ASN A 264 -1.95 -2.54 15.31
C ASN A 264 -3.30 -2.99 15.90
N GLN A 265 -3.27 -4.02 16.73
CA GLN A 265 -4.42 -4.40 17.53
C GLN A 265 -4.60 -3.41 18.69
N LYS A 266 -5.83 -2.91 18.87
CA LYS A 266 -6.18 -2.23 20.12
C LYS A 266 -6.06 -3.25 21.26
N PRO A 267 -5.30 -2.98 22.33
CA PRO A 267 -5.15 -3.91 23.43
C PRO A 267 -6.53 -4.20 24.03
N ARG A 268 -6.90 -5.47 24.10
CA ARG A 268 -8.24 -5.91 24.54
C ARG A 268 -8.43 -5.75 26.05
N GLN A 269 -7.36 -5.49 26.79
CA GLN A 269 -7.31 -5.07 28.20
C GLN A 269 -6.12 -4.14 28.41
N ALA A 270 -6.18 -3.27 29.42
CA ALA A 270 -5.22 -2.22 29.75
C ALA A 270 -3.86 -2.74 30.28
N SER A 271 -3.24 -3.70 29.59
CA SER A 271 -1.82 -4.01 29.79
C SER A 271 -1.01 -3.20 28.78
N ALA A 272 -0.09 -2.39 29.30
CA ALA A 272 0.84 -1.55 28.54
C ALA A 272 1.93 -2.40 27.85
N SER A 273 1.56 -3.50 27.19
CA SER A 273 2.48 -4.27 26.38
C SER A 273 2.52 -3.68 24.97
N SER A 274 3.68 -3.12 24.61
CA SER A 274 4.01 -2.63 23.27
C SER A 274 4.28 -3.77 22.28
N VAL A 275 4.12 -5.03 22.68
CA VAL A 275 4.29 -6.19 21.80
C VAL A 275 3.19 -6.18 20.73
N ARG A 276 3.62 -6.35 19.48
CA ARG A 276 2.76 -6.38 18.29
C ARG A 276 3.09 -7.62 17.48
N LEU A 277 2.06 -8.21 16.86
CA LEU A 277 2.23 -9.39 16.02
C LEU A 277 2.66 -8.97 14.61
N PRO A 278 3.73 -9.55 14.05
CA PRO A 278 4.13 -9.28 12.69
C PRO A 278 3.21 -9.99 11.68
N TYR A 279 3.07 -9.39 10.50
CA TYR A 279 2.46 -10.01 9.32
C TYR A 279 3.11 -9.46 8.06
N LEU A 280 3.01 -10.21 6.96
CA LEU A 280 3.45 -9.76 5.65
C LEU A 280 2.26 -9.20 4.88
N ARG A 281 2.39 -7.98 4.34
CA ARG A 281 1.47 -7.48 3.32
C ARG A 281 2.02 -7.82 1.94
N ALA A 282 1.39 -8.75 1.23
CA ALA A 282 1.86 -9.13 -0.09
C ALA A 282 1.64 -8.00 -1.11
N LEU A 283 2.70 -7.69 -1.87
CA LEU A 283 2.66 -6.86 -3.07
C LEU A 283 2.70 -7.72 -4.33
N GLY A 284 3.20 -8.95 -4.24
CA GLY A 284 2.97 -9.97 -5.25
C GLY A 284 3.27 -11.37 -4.72
N ILE A 285 2.67 -12.35 -5.36
CA ILE A 285 2.79 -13.76 -5.02
C ILE A 285 2.94 -14.56 -6.29
N MET A 286 3.86 -15.51 -6.26
CA MET A 286 4.08 -16.50 -7.31
C MET A 286 3.97 -17.89 -6.69
N GLU A 287 3.29 -18.78 -7.38
CA GLU A 287 3.33 -20.21 -7.05
C GLU A 287 4.63 -20.78 -7.60
N VAL A 288 5.41 -21.43 -6.73
CA VAL A 288 6.64 -22.10 -7.13
C VAL A 288 6.22 -23.49 -7.59
N SER A 289 6.15 -23.69 -8.90
CA SER A 289 5.92 -25.01 -9.48
C SER A 289 7.11 -25.89 -9.11
N GLY A 290 6.86 -26.96 -8.33
CA GLY A 290 7.83 -28.02 -8.09
C GLY A 290 7.94 -28.98 -9.27
#